data_AF-A0A419J8E8-F1
#
_entry.id   AF-A0A419J8E8-F1
#
_cell.length_a   1.000
_cell.length_b   1.000
_cell.length_c   1.000
_cell.angle_alpha   90.00
_cell.angle_beta   90.00
_cell.angle_gamma   90.00
#
_symmetry.space_group_name_H-M   'P 1'
#
loop_
_entity.id
_entity.type
_entity.pdbx_description
1 polymer ?
#
loop_
_entity_poly.entity_id
_entity_poly.type
_entity_poly.pdbx_seq_one_letter_code
_entity_poly.pdbx_strand_id
1 'polypeptide(L)'
;MGELRKVQRTPSGTFFVCLPKPWAERYGLKRGSVVALNETSNGKLLIDPEYTTAPSPRTITLKPGPYLGREVVGKYLLGFDIIRIEAKDRISFEVRDAVKRAVRSLVGLEIVEEDYSSIVLQCLLEPSSFPPEKILRRGYSIASGMHRDVVNALVDGDVHLAKSVIARDDEVNRLYFLLVRILRTVIQNPSLSEKLAVRPIECLDYRLAASLVEAIGDECTRVALKVVELKGLKMDKNLKKLFVDFHLKCFEAHEKALKAFLNGDIELAEQVRGMREKVEKVFSDIEKVAKAQPLEVVPHILAAAATLKQIYEHSIDISDLVMPKQL
;
A
#
# COMPACT_ATOMS: atom_id res chain seq x y z
N MET A 1 26.08 -9.24 -20.11
CA MET A 1 27.02 -10.26 -19.59
C MET A 1 28.16 -9.53 -18.91
N GLY A 2 28.54 -9.91 -17.68
CA GLY A 2 29.57 -9.19 -16.91
C GLY A 2 30.99 -9.46 -17.42
N GLU A 3 31.87 -8.46 -17.32
CA GLU A 3 33.30 -8.62 -17.62
C GLU A 3 34.02 -9.22 -16.40
N LEU A 4 34.73 -10.33 -16.58
CA LEU A 4 35.48 -10.97 -15.50
C LEU A 4 36.80 -10.22 -15.25
N ARG A 5 37.07 -9.89 -13.99
CA ARG A 5 38.30 -9.23 -13.56
C ARG A 5 39.02 -10.09 -12.53
N LYS A 6 40.35 -10.16 -12.63
CA LYS A 6 41.19 -10.83 -11.62
C LYS A 6 41.34 -9.93 -10.41
N VAL A 7 41.16 -10.49 -9.22
CA VAL A 7 41.49 -9.85 -7.95
C VAL A 7 43.00 -9.96 -7.73
N GLN A 8 43.62 -8.87 -7.30
CA GLN A 8 45.05 -8.81 -6.98
C GLN A 8 45.22 -8.57 -5.47
N ARG A 9 46.24 -9.19 -4.88
CA ARG A 9 46.55 -9.09 -3.45
C ARG A 9 47.84 -8.30 -3.26
N THR A 10 47.84 -7.34 -2.36
CA THR A 10 49.03 -6.57 -1.97
C THR A 10 49.85 -7.33 -0.93
N PRO A 11 51.16 -7.01 -0.77
CA PRO A 11 51.99 -7.59 0.29
C PRO A 11 51.46 -7.33 1.71
N SER A 12 50.75 -6.22 1.91
CA SER A 12 50.13 -5.86 3.20
C SER A 12 48.80 -6.58 3.46
N GLY A 13 48.35 -7.46 2.57
CA GLY A 13 47.15 -8.29 2.74
C GLY A 13 45.84 -7.68 2.24
N THR A 14 45.86 -6.49 1.63
CA THR A 14 44.67 -5.89 1.02
C THR A 14 44.44 -6.40 -0.40
N PHE A 15 43.20 -6.33 -0.88
CA PHE A 15 42.81 -6.78 -2.22
C PHE A 15 42.36 -5.59 -3.07
N PHE A 16 42.61 -5.65 -4.38
CA PHE A 16 42.08 -4.68 -5.33
C PHE A 16 41.65 -5.35 -6.63
N VAL A 17 40.71 -4.71 -7.33
CA VAL A 17 40.20 -5.12 -8.64
C VAL A 17 40.17 -3.90 -9.56
N CYS A 18 40.54 -4.07 -10.83
CA CYS A 18 40.48 -2.98 -11.80
C CYS A 18 39.02 -2.68 -12.17
N LEU A 19 38.63 -1.41 -12.06
CA LEU A 19 37.33 -0.93 -12.53
C LEU A 19 37.24 -1.02 -14.07
N PRO A 20 36.05 -1.29 -14.66
CA PRO A 20 35.89 -1.27 -16.11
C PRO A 20 36.18 0.13 -16.67
N LYS A 21 37.13 0.22 -17.60
CA LYS A 21 37.57 1.51 -18.19
C LYS A 21 36.39 2.34 -18.76
N PRO A 22 35.45 1.78 -19.57
CA PRO A 22 34.32 2.56 -20.09
C PRO A 22 33.38 3.08 -19.00
N TRP A 23 33.28 2.38 -17.86
CA TRP A 23 32.48 2.83 -16.72
C TRP A 23 33.19 3.96 -15.97
N ALA A 24 34.49 3.80 -15.70
CA ALA A 24 35.29 4.82 -15.05
C ALA A 24 35.33 6.13 -15.85
N GLU A 25 35.47 6.06 -17.18
CA GLU A 25 35.45 7.22 -18.07
C GLU A 25 34.07 7.91 -18.08
N ARG A 26 32.98 7.13 -18.10
CA ARG A 26 31.61 7.67 -18.07
C ARG A 26 31.33 8.50 -16.81
N TYR A 27 31.82 8.05 -15.66
CA TYR A 27 31.67 8.76 -14.38
C TYR A 27 32.85 9.71 -14.09
N GLY A 28 33.71 9.98 -15.07
CA GLY A 28 34.80 10.96 -14.94
C GLY A 28 35.84 10.61 -13.86
N LEU A 29 35.98 9.33 -13.50
CA LEU A 29 36.92 8.88 -12.46
C LEU A 29 38.36 9.08 -12.94
N LYS A 30 39.16 9.75 -12.11
CA LYS A 30 40.58 10.03 -12.34
C LYS A 30 41.42 9.36 -11.25
N ARG A 31 42.74 9.41 -11.41
CA ARG A 31 43.67 8.99 -10.36
C ARG A 31 43.38 9.77 -9.07
N GLY A 32 43.15 9.05 -7.97
CA GLY A 32 42.80 9.63 -6.68
C GLY A 32 41.31 9.87 -6.45
N SER A 33 40.44 9.58 -7.43
CA SER A 33 38.99 9.58 -7.19
C SER A 33 38.61 8.53 -6.14
N VAL A 34 37.69 8.92 -5.26
CA VAL A 34 37.12 8.06 -4.22
C VAL A 34 35.75 7.57 -4.71
N VAL A 35 35.42 6.33 -4.39
CA VAL A 35 34.10 5.73 -4.63
C VAL A 35 33.63 5.11 -3.32
N ALA A 36 32.32 5.10 -3.08
CA ALA A 36 31.78 4.33 -1.96
C ALA A 36 31.70 2.85 -2.33
N LEU A 37 32.02 1.99 -1.37
CA LEU A 37 31.89 0.55 -1.43
C LEU A 37 30.92 0.12 -0.33
N ASN A 38 29.76 -0.41 -0.72
CA ASN A 38 28.77 -0.93 0.20
C ASN A 38 28.60 -2.43 -0.02
N GLU A 39 28.58 -3.21 1.06
CA GLU A 39 28.22 -4.61 1.00
C GLU A 39 26.70 -4.76 1.13
N THR A 40 26.08 -5.28 0.08
CA THR A 40 24.65 -5.57 0.08
C THR A 40 24.32 -6.76 0.98
N SER A 41 23.04 -6.89 1.35
CA SER A 41 22.54 -8.00 2.17
C SER A 41 22.77 -9.42 1.60
N ASN A 42 23.15 -9.56 0.33
CA ASN A 42 23.51 -10.85 -0.28
C ASN A 42 25.03 -11.02 -0.49
N GLY A 43 25.86 -10.20 0.17
CA GLY A 43 27.32 -10.28 0.13
C GLY A 43 27.96 -9.72 -1.15
N LYS A 44 27.18 -9.10 -2.05
CA LYS A 44 27.74 -8.42 -3.22
C LYS A 44 28.22 -7.02 -2.85
N LEU A 45 29.32 -6.59 -3.44
CA LEU A 45 29.81 -5.21 -3.33
C LEU A 45 29.16 -4.32 -4.40
N LEU A 46 28.58 -3.20 -3.96
CA LEU A 46 28.15 -2.08 -4.80
C LEU A 46 29.22 -0.99 -4.78
N ILE A 47 29.57 -0.51 -5.97
CA ILE A 47 30.52 0.59 -6.16
C ILE A 47 29.74 1.81 -6.64
N ASP A 48 29.74 2.87 -5.83
CA ASP A 48 29.02 4.10 -6.12
C ASP A 48 30.01 5.26 -6.34
N PRO A 49 30.15 5.77 -7.57
CA PRO A 49 31.03 6.89 -7.89
C PRO A 49 30.46 8.25 -7.49
N GLU A 50 29.18 8.34 -7.12
CA GLU A 50 28.47 9.60 -6.85
C GLU A 50 28.03 9.73 -5.38
N TYR A 51 28.68 8.99 -4.47
CA TYR A 51 28.30 8.86 -3.05
C TYR A 51 28.18 10.16 -2.24
N THR A 52 28.79 11.26 -2.69
CA THR A 52 28.69 12.60 -2.07
C THR A 52 27.62 13.49 -2.69
N THR A 53 27.06 13.10 -3.84
CA THR A 53 26.07 13.90 -4.55
C THR A 53 24.71 13.59 -3.95
N ALA A 54 24.02 14.61 -3.43
CA ALA A 54 22.61 14.45 -3.09
C ALA A 54 21.88 13.98 -4.36
N PRO A 55 21.04 12.93 -4.29
CA PRO A 55 20.30 12.47 -5.46
C PRO A 55 19.52 13.63 -6.06
N SER A 56 19.76 13.92 -7.34
CA SER A 56 18.97 14.94 -8.06
C SER A 56 17.51 14.49 -8.11
N PRO A 57 16.54 15.38 -7.82
CA PRO A 57 15.13 15.01 -7.81
C PRO A 57 14.71 14.51 -9.19
N ARG A 58 14.03 13.35 -9.22
CA ARG A 58 13.55 12.76 -10.47
C ARG A 58 12.41 13.59 -11.02
N THR A 59 12.66 14.22 -12.17
CA THR A 59 11.72 15.14 -12.81
C THR A 59 11.14 14.54 -14.08
N ILE A 60 9.86 14.82 -14.35
CA ILE A 60 9.19 14.46 -15.60
C ILE A 60 8.23 15.58 -16.04
N THR A 61 8.10 15.79 -17.34
CA THR A 61 7.12 16.69 -17.93
C THR A 61 6.01 15.89 -18.62
N LEU A 62 4.76 16.23 -18.32
CA LEU A 62 3.54 15.71 -18.92
C LEU A 62 2.86 16.80 -19.75
N LYS A 63 2.14 16.38 -20.79
CA LYS A 63 1.27 17.26 -21.56
C LYS A 63 -0.19 17.02 -21.14
N PRO A 64 -1.02 18.07 -21.04
CA PRO A 64 -2.45 17.88 -20.77
C PRO A 64 -3.09 16.93 -21.79
N GLY A 65 -3.87 16.00 -21.27
CA GLY A 65 -4.58 14.99 -22.05
C GLY A 65 -5.76 14.42 -21.26
N PRO A 66 -6.61 13.60 -21.89
CA PRO A 66 -7.83 13.07 -21.27
C PRO A 66 -7.55 12.18 -20.04
N TYR A 67 -6.33 11.65 -19.92
CA TYR A 67 -5.92 10.74 -18.84
C TYR A 67 -4.93 11.36 -17.85
N LEU A 68 -4.79 12.70 -17.84
CA LEU A 68 -3.78 13.40 -17.07
C LEU A 68 -3.74 13.00 -15.59
N GLY A 69 -4.90 12.88 -14.93
CA GLY A 69 -4.96 12.46 -13.53
C GLY A 69 -4.33 11.08 -13.30
N ARG A 70 -4.57 10.12 -14.21
CA ARG A 70 -3.96 8.79 -14.16
C ARG A 70 -2.46 8.83 -14.44
N GLU A 71 -2.03 9.70 -15.34
CA GLU A 71 -0.60 9.90 -15.63
C GLU A 71 0.14 10.48 -14.41
N VAL A 72 -0.44 11.48 -13.75
CA VAL A 72 0.09 12.05 -12.50
C VAL A 72 0.23 10.97 -11.43
N VAL A 73 -0.82 10.19 -11.17
CA VAL A 73 -0.77 9.04 -10.24
C VAL A 73 0.32 8.06 -10.66
N GLY A 74 0.40 7.71 -11.94
CA GLY A 74 1.41 6.80 -12.46
C GLY A 74 2.85 7.28 -12.22
N LYS A 75 3.13 8.57 -12.46
CA LYS A 75 4.44 9.16 -12.20
C LYS A 75 4.74 9.25 -10.71
N TYR A 76 3.75 9.58 -9.88
CA TYR A 76 3.90 9.53 -8.42
C TYR A 76 4.26 8.11 -7.94
N LEU A 77 3.54 7.09 -8.40
CA LEU A 77 3.81 5.70 -8.01
C LEU A 77 5.17 5.19 -8.52
N LEU A 78 5.72 5.79 -9.59
CA LEU A 78 7.05 5.47 -10.10
C LEU A 78 8.19 6.18 -9.34
N GLY A 79 7.88 6.97 -8.31
CA GLY A 79 8.88 7.66 -7.50
C GLY A 79 9.44 8.93 -8.16
N PHE A 80 8.72 9.57 -9.08
CA PHE A 80 9.11 10.91 -9.55
C PHE A 80 8.89 11.94 -8.44
N ASP A 81 9.87 12.77 -8.18
CA ASP A 81 9.86 13.80 -7.15
C ASP A 81 9.23 15.09 -7.65
N ILE A 82 9.39 15.40 -8.94
CA ILE A 82 8.80 16.57 -9.59
C ILE A 82 8.04 16.13 -10.84
N ILE A 83 6.77 16.52 -10.94
CA ILE A 83 5.91 16.28 -12.11
C ILE A 83 5.49 17.64 -12.64
N ARG A 84 6.02 18.04 -13.79
CA ARG A 84 5.65 19.26 -14.51
C ARG A 84 4.54 18.95 -15.50
N ILE A 85 3.55 19.82 -15.61
CA ILE A 85 2.45 19.71 -16.55
C ILE A 85 2.49 20.96 -17.40
N GLU A 86 2.78 20.81 -18.69
CA GLU A 86 3.00 21.93 -19.62
C GLU A 86 1.99 21.89 -20.76
N ALA A 87 1.16 22.92 -20.86
CA ALA A 87 0.26 23.15 -21.98
C ALA A 87 0.98 23.92 -23.11
N LYS A 88 0.54 23.73 -24.35
CA LYS A 88 1.00 24.58 -25.47
C LYS A 88 0.51 26.02 -25.33
N ASP A 89 -0.73 26.18 -24.86
CA ASP A 89 -1.40 27.46 -24.69
C ASP A 89 -1.75 27.67 -23.21
N ARG A 90 -3.04 27.59 -22.87
CA ARG A 90 -3.55 27.78 -21.52
C ARG A 90 -3.87 26.46 -20.84
N ILE A 91 -3.58 26.37 -19.54
CA ILE A 91 -4.14 25.34 -18.67
C ILE A 91 -5.63 25.62 -18.44
N SER A 92 -6.49 24.71 -18.91
CA SER A 92 -7.95 24.82 -18.74
C SER A 92 -8.40 24.54 -17.30
N PHE A 93 -9.66 24.85 -16.98
CA PHE A 93 -10.22 24.56 -15.66
C PHE A 93 -10.28 23.04 -15.39
N GLU A 94 -10.66 22.27 -16.39
CA GLU A 94 -10.79 20.80 -16.34
C GLU A 94 -9.43 20.15 -16.05
N VAL A 95 -8.36 20.68 -16.65
CA VAL A 95 -6.99 20.24 -16.39
C VAL A 95 -6.60 20.52 -14.93
N ARG A 96 -6.84 21.73 -14.42
CA ARG A 96 -6.57 22.07 -13.01
C ARG A 96 -7.32 21.16 -12.05
N ASP A 97 -8.60 20.96 -12.31
CA ASP A 97 -9.48 20.16 -11.47
C ASP A 97 -9.08 18.68 -11.46
N ALA A 98 -8.68 18.13 -12.62
CA ALA A 98 -8.11 16.79 -12.70
C ALA A 98 -6.80 16.65 -11.90
N VAL A 99 -5.91 17.65 -11.97
CA VAL A 99 -4.67 17.67 -11.19
C VAL A 99 -4.96 17.77 -9.70
N LYS A 100 -5.84 18.68 -9.27
CA LYS A 100 -6.23 18.85 -7.86
C LYS A 100 -6.84 17.59 -7.27
N ARG A 101 -7.69 16.87 -8.04
CA ARG A 101 -8.22 15.57 -7.62
C ARG A 101 -7.13 14.53 -7.44
N ALA A 102 -6.18 14.43 -8.38
CA ALA A 102 -5.08 13.49 -8.28
C ALA A 102 -4.16 13.82 -7.09
N VAL A 103 -3.86 15.10 -6.86
CA VAL A 103 -3.03 15.54 -5.73
C VAL A 103 -3.65 15.17 -4.38
N ARG A 104 -4.96 15.35 -4.20
CA ARG A 104 -5.66 15.03 -2.94
C ARG A 104 -5.50 13.56 -2.51
N SER A 105 -5.42 12.62 -3.46
CA SER A 105 -5.28 11.19 -3.18
C SER A 105 -3.84 10.72 -2.97
N LEU A 106 -2.84 11.61 -3.06
CA LEU A 106 -1.42 11.25 -3.03
C LEU A 106 -0.71 11.95 -1.88
N VAL A 107 -0.22 11.16 -0.90
CA VAL A 107 0.42 11.71 0.30
C VAL A 107 1.70 12.46 -0.06
N GLY A 108 1.79 13.72 0.39
CA GLY A 108 2.98 14.56 0.28
C GLY A 108 3.28 15.09 -1.12
N LEU A 109 2.42 14.84 -2.11
CA LEU A 109 2.48 15.52 -3.41
C LEU A 109 1.75 16.86 -3.29
N GLU A 110 2.41 17.97 -3.60
CA GLU A 110 1.83 19.31 -3.49
C GLU A 110 2.00 20.09 -4.79
N ILE A 111 1.07 21.01 -5.07
CA ILE A 111 1.22 22.00 -6.15
C ILE A 111 2.11 23.11 -5.62
N VAL A 112 3.34 23.21 -6.12
CA VAL A 112 4.33 24.21 -5.66
C VAL A 112 4.40 25.44 -6.55
N GLU A 113 4.08 25.27 -7.85
CA GLU A 113 4.00 26.38 -8.80
C GLU A 113 2.80 26.16 -9.72
N GLU A 114 2.08 27.24 -10.04
CA GLU A 114 0.99 27.24 -11.00
C GLU A 114 1.01 28.58 -11.76
N ASP A 115 1.13 28.52 -13.09
CA ASP A 115 1.05 29.68 -13.98
C ASP A 115 -0.05 29.51 -15.05
N TYR A 116 -0.07 30.39 -16.05
CA TYR A 116 -1.08 30.37 -17.12
C TYR A 116 -1.03 29.10 -18.00
N SER A 117 0.16 28.54 -18.19
CA SER A 117 0.48 27.44 -19.11
C SER A 117 1.13 26.22 -18.44
N SER A 118 1.50 26.30 -17.15
CA SER A 118 2.21 25.24 -16.43
C SER A 118 1.69 25.01 -15.00
N ILE A 119 1.81 23.76 -14.54
CA ILE A 119 1.62 23.36 -13.13
C ILE A 119 2.81 22.49 -12.73
N VAL A 120 3.42 22.76 -11.57
CA VAL A 120 4.51 21.96 -11.01
C VAL A 120 4.05 21.28 -9.73
N LEU A 121 4.10 19.96 -9.74
CA LEU A 121 3.84 19.13 -8.57
C LEU A 121 5.16 18.65 -7.99
N GLN A 122 5.29 18.70 -6.66
CA GLN A 122 6.48 18.23 -5.97
C GLN A 122 6.10 17.30 -4.81
N CYS A 123 6.76 16.14 -4.72
CA CYS A 123 6.68 15.28 -3.56
C CYS A 123 7.64 15.77 -2.48
N LEU A 124 7.11 16.13 -1.31
CA LEU A 124 7.85 16.71 -0.19
C LEU A 124 8.28 15.66 0.85
N LEU A 125 8.13 14.36 0.53
CA LEU A 125 8.46 13.28 1.44
C LEU A 125 9.92 12.83 1.28
N GLU A 126 10.59 12.61 2.40
CA GLU A 126 11.87 11.91 2.46
C GLU A 126 11.62 10.39 2.57
N PRO A 127 11.88 9.58 1.52
CA PRO A 127 11.50 8.16 1.49
C PRO A 127 12.07 7.34 2.65
N SER A 128 13.27 7.68 3.14
CA SER A 128 13.90 6.98 4.27
C SER A 128 13.14 7.13 5.60
N SER A 129 12.24 8.11 5.70
CA SER A 129 11.39 8.33 6.88
C SER A 129 10.13 7.45 6.91
N PHE A 130 9.86 6.69 5.85
CA PHE A 130 8.62 5.93 5.68
C PHE A 130 8.84 4.43 5.47
N PRO A 131 9.23 3.67 6.50
CA PRO A 131 9.31 2.21 6.43
C PRO A 131 7.98 1.57 5.99
N PRO A 132 7.98 0.61 5.03
CA PRO A 132 6.77 -0.05 4.55
C PRO A 132 5.90 -0.66 5.65
N GLU A 133 6.53 -1.29 6.66
CA GLU A 133 5.83 -1.84 7.82
C GLU A 133 5.01 -0.79 8.56
N LYS A 134 5.57 0.42 8.78
CA LYS A 134 4.87 1.49 9.50
C LYS A 134 3.66 1.99 8.72
N ILE A 135 3.80 2.13 7.40
CA ILE A 135 2.68 2.54 6.53
C ILE A 135 1.58 1.47 6.55
N LEU A 136 1.96 0.19 6.41
CA LEU A 136 1.01 -0.94 6.43
C LEU A 136 0.25 -1.00 7.77
N ARG A 137 0.96 -0.91 8.90
CA ARG A 137 0.34 -0.88 10.24
C ARG A 137 -0.64 0.30 10.39
N ARG A 138 -0.28 1.47 9.86
CA ARG A 138 -1.16 2.66 9.89
C ARG A 138 -2.41 2.44 9.05
N GLY A 139 -2.28 1.93 7.83
CA GLY A 139 -3.42 1.61 6.96
C GLY A 139 -4.35 0.59 7.60
N TYR A 140 -3.78 -0.47 8.16
CA TYR A 140 -4.54 -1.49 8.88
C TYR A 140 -5.25 -0.96 10.13
N SER A 141 -4.61 -0.08 10.91
CA SER A 141 -5.26 0.53 12.07
C SER A 141 -6.52 1.31 11.69
N ILE A 142 -6.56 1.91 10.51
CA ILE A 142 -7.73 2.62 10.00
C ILE A 142 -8.78 1.62 9.49
N ALA A 143 -8.37 0.67 8.65
CA ALA A 143 -9.26 -0.36 8.07
C ALA A 143 -9.92 -1.24 9.15
N SER A 144 -9.17 -1.67 10.18
CA SER A 144 -9.74 -2.41 11.32
C SER A 144 -10.73 -1.56 12.12
N GLY A 145 -10.45 -0.26 12.30
CA GLY A 145 -11.41 0.68 12.87
C GLY A 145 -12.69 0.80 12.04
N MET A 146 -12.57 0.85 10.71
CA MET A 146 -13.70 0.85 9.78
C MET A 146 -14.54 -0.42 9.90
N HIS A 147 -13.91 -1.60 10.00
CA HIS A 147 -14.61 -2.87 10.15
C HIS A 147 -15.42 -2.92 11.46
N ARG A 148 -14.84 -2.47 12.58
CA ARG A 148 -15.59 -2.39 13.84
C ARG A 148 -16.79 -1.45 13.74
N ASP A 149 -16.58 -0.28 13.15
CA ASP A 149 -17.61 0.76 13.11
C ASP A 149 -18.72 0.44 12.10
N VAL A 150 -18.41 -0.23 10.99
CA VAL A 150 -19.43 -0.58 9.99
C VAL A 150 -20.39 -1.65 10.50
N VAL A 151 -19.91 -2.59 11.32
CA VAL A 151 -20.80 -3.59 11.92
C VAL A 151 -21.73 -2.93 12.93
N ASN A 152 -21.23 -2.00 13.75
CA ASN A 152 -22.07 -1.19 14.65
C ASN A 152 -23.11 -0.38 13.85
N ALA A 153 -22.68 0.27 12.77
CA ALA A 153 -23.58 1.01 11.89
C ALA A 153 -24.68 0.12 11.29
N LEU A 154 -24.32 -1.10 10.89
CA LEU A 154 -25.24 -2.08 10.31
C LEU A 154 -26.26 -2.58 11.33
N VAL A 155 -25.84 -2.97 12.53
CA VAL A 155 -26.75 -3.55 13.52
C VAL A 155 -27.64 -2.49 14.18
N ASP A 156 -27.14 -1.27 14.35
CA ASP A 156 -27.87 -0.17 15.01
C ASP A 156 -28.57 0.77 14.03
N GLY A 157 -28.41 0.56 12.72
CA GLY A 157 -28.97 1.43 11.68
C GLY A 157 -28.38 2.85 11.71
N ASP A 158 -27.12 3.00 12.12
CA ASP A 158 -26.47 4.30 12.26
C ASP A 158 -25.89 4.79 10.93
N VAL A 159 -26.69 5.59 10.22
CA VAL A 159 -26.32 6.20 8.94
C VAL A 159 -25.16 7.21 9.08
N HIS A 160 -25.02 7.88 10.22
CA HIS A 160 -23.92 8.83 10.45
C HIS A 160 -22.60 8.09 10.60
N LEU A 161 -22.59 7.00 11.36
CA LEU A 161 -21.42 6.14 11.50
C LEU A 161 -21.04 5.49 10.17
N ALA A 162 -22.03 5.05 9.37
CA ALA A 162 -21.78 4.53 8.02
C ALA A 162 -21.11 5.57 7.11
N LYS A 163 -21.58 6.83 7.10
CA LYS A 163 -20.92 7.91 6.33
C LYS A 163 -19.50 8.19 6.81
N SER A 164 -19.25 8.08 8.12
CA SER A 164 -17.91 8.19 8.70
C SER A 164 -16.97 7.05 8.26
N VAL A 165 -17.49 5.82 8.08
CA VAL A 165 -16.72 4.72 7.49
C VAL A 165 -16.33 5.05 6.05
N ILE A 166 -17.29 5.46 5.21
CA ILE A 166 -17.04 5.81 3.79
C ILE A 166 -15.97 6.90 3.67
N ALA A 167 -16.01 7.94 4.50
CA ALA A 167 -15.04 9.03 4.45
C ALA A 167 -13.61 8.63 4.86
N ARG A 168 -13.45 7.56 5.66
CA ARG A 168 -12.12 7.08 6.09
C ARG A 168 -11.42 6.20 5.05
N ASP A 169 -12.18 5.67 4.10
CA ASP A 169 -11.68 4.85 2.98
C ASP A 169 -10.60 5.58 2.16
N ASP A 170 -10.85 6.87 1.88
CA ASP A 170 -9.90 7.75 1.19
C ASP A 170 -8.51 7.76 1.87
N GLU A 171 -8.45 7.70 3.20
CA GLU A 171 -7.18 7.69 3.93
C GLU A 171 -6.45 6.34 3.80
N VAL A 172 -7.19 5.22 3.76
CA VAL A 172 -6.61 3.89 3.49
C VAL A 172 -6.02 3.86 2.08
N ASN A 173 -6.75 4.38 1.09
CA ASN A 173 -6.32 4.47 -0.31
C ASN A 173 -5.05 5.32 -0.48
N ARG A 174 -4.99 6.46 0.21
CA ARG A 174 -3.80 7.33 0.25
C ARG A 174 -2.57 6.62 0.80
N LEU A 175 -2.73 5.86 1.88
CA LEU A 175 -1.64 5.08 2.48
C LEU A 175 -1.19 3.92 1.58
N TYR A 176 -2.12 3.27 0.87
CA TYR A 176 -1.78 2.26 -0.14
C TYR A 176 -0.91 2.87 -1.25
N PHE A 177 -1.30 4.02 -1.82
CA PHE A 177 -0.49 4.68 -2.85
C PHE A 177 0.88 5.13 -2.35
N LEU A 178 0.96 5.63 -1.11
CA LEU A 178 2.23 5.96 -0.48
C LEU A 178 3.13 4.73 -0.36
N LEU A 179 2.60 3.62 0.16
CA LEU A 179 3.35 2.37 0.29
C LEU A 179 3.84 1.88 -1.08
N VAL A 180 2.99 1.87 -2.11
CA VAL A 180 3.39 1.49 -3.46
C VAL A 180 4.52 2.38 -4.00
N ARG A 181 4.47 3.70 -3.76
CA ARG A 181 5.55 4.62 -4.13
C ARG A 181 6.85 4.22 -3.44
N ILE A 182 6.83 4.06 -2.11
CA ILE A 182 8.03 3.70 -1.34
C ILE A 182 8.63 2.38 -1.83
N LEU A 183 7.81 1.34 -2.00
CA LEU A 183 8.28 0.03 -2.47
C LEU A 183 8.95 0.10 -3.85
N ARG A 184 8.36 0.85 -4.79
CA ARG A 184 8.96 1.03 -6.12
C ARG A 184 10.25 1.83 -6.06
N THR A 185 10.33 2.83 -5.19
CA THR A 185 11.57 3.58 -4.95
C THR A 185 12.65 2.68 -4.33
N VAL A 186 12.30 1.80 -3.39
CA VAL A 186 13.22 0.80 -2.79
C VAL A 186 13.79 -0.13 -3.86
N ILE A 187 12.94 -0.66 -4.74
CA ILE A 187 13.37 -1.54 -5.84
C ILE A 187 14.32 -0.82 -6.81
N GLN A 188 14.09 0.47 -7.06
CA GLN A 188 14.91 1.29 -7.96
C GLN A 188 16.21 1.80 -7.31
N ASN A 189 16.30 1.80 -5.97
CA ASN A 189 17.42 2.36 -5.23
C ASN A 189 17.94 1.39 -4.15
N PRO A 190 19.05 0.65 -4.44
CA PRO A 190 19.64 -0.28 -3.48
C PRO A 190 20.01 0.33 -2.12
N SER A 191 20.47 1.59 -2.08
CA SER A 191 20.82 2.26 -0.81
C SER A 191 19.61 2.47 0.11
N LEU A 192 18.42 2.66 -0.46
CA LEU A 192 17.19 2.82 0.31
C LEU A 192 16.72 1.48 0.90
N SER A 193 16.93 0.37 0.17
CA SER A 193 16.66 -0.98 0.66
C SER A 193 17.43 -1.27 1.97
N GLU A 194 18.70 -0.88 2.04
CA GLU A 194 19.53 -1.02 3.24
C GLU A 194 19.04 -0.11 4.38
N LYS A 195 18.79 1.17 4.10
CA LYS A 195 18.29 2.14 5.11
C LYS A 195 16.97 1.74 5.74
N LEU A 196 16.05 1.17 4.95
CA LEU A 196 14.74 0.74 5.42
C LEU A 196 14.72 -0.71 5.91
N ALA A 197 15.83 -1.45 5.76
CA ALA A 197 15.93 -2.88 6.07
C ALA A 197 14.82 -3.72 5.39
N VAL A 198 14.50 -3.42 4.13
CA VAL A 198 13.50 -4.15 3.33
C VAL A 198 14.14 -4.60 2.02
N ARG A 199 14.14 -5.90 1.77
CA ARG A 199 14.68 -6.50 0.55
C ARG A 199 13.72 -6.30 -0.63
N PRO A 200 14.24 -6.24 -1.88
CA PRO A 200 13.38 -6.12 -3.06
C PRO A 200 12.33 -7.23 -3.19
N ILE A 201 12.63 -8.44 -2.72
CA ILE A 201 11.67 -9.56 -2.75
C ILE A 201 10.48 -9.31 -1.81
N GLU A 202 10.73 -8.80 -0.62
CA GLU A 202 9.71 -8.48 0.40
C GLU A 202 8.79 -7.34 -0.07
N CYS A 203 9.25 -6.51 -1.00
CA CYS A 203 8.42 -5.47 -1.60
C CYS A 203 7.22 -6.05 -2.36
N LEU A 204 7.32 -7.27 -2.89
CA LEU A 204 6.18 -7.93 -3.54
C LEU A 204 5.10 -8.28 -2.51
N ASP A 205 5.51 -8.84 -1.39
CA ASP A 205 4.60 -9.27 -0.32
C ASP A 205 3.97 -8.08 0.39
N TYR A 206 4.75 -7.03 0.69
CA TYR A 206 4.20 -5.77 1.23
C TYR A 206 3.19 -5.12 0.29
N ARG A 207 3.41 -5.19 -1.02
CA ARG A 207 2.46 -4.65 -2.00
C ARG A 207 1.15 -5.42 -1.96
N LEU A 208 1.20 -6.75 -1.89
CA LEU A 208 -0.01 -7.57 -1.84
C LEU A 208 -0.73 -7.39 -0.50
N ALA A 209 -0.01 -7.44 0.62
CA ALA A 209 -0.58 -7.21 1.96
C ALA A 209 -1.26 -5.84 2.06
N ALA A 210 -0.64 -4.78 1.53
CA ALA A 210 -1.25 -3.46 1.52
C ALA A 210 -2.51 -3.38 0.64
N SER A 211 -2.52 -4.10 -0.50
CA SER A 211 -3.71 -4.20 -1.35
C SER A 211 -4.85 -4.94 -0.64
N LEU A 212 -4.54 -5.98 0.13
CA LEU A 212 -5.53 -6.73 0.90
C LEU A 212 -6.06 -5.92 2.07
N VAL A 213 -5.21 -5.12 2.73
CA VAL A 213 -5.65 -4.17 3.77
C VAL A 213 -6.56 -3.08 3.20
N GLU A 214 -6.26 -2.58 2.00
CA GLU A 214 -7.14 -1.63 1.30
C GLU A 214 -8.46 -2.30 0.90
N ALA A 215 -8.42 -3.54 0.39
CA ALA A 215 -9.62 -4.32 0.09
C ALA A 215 -10.53 -4.50 1.33
N ILE A 216 -9.99 -4.69 2.54
CA ILE A 216 -10.78 -4.70 3.78
C ILE A 216 -11.52 -3.38 3.99
N GLY A 217 -10.88 -2.23 3.72
CA GLY A 217 -11.52 -0.91 3.76
C GLY A 217 -12.67 -0.80 2.77
N ASP A 218 -12.43 -1.24 1.53
CA ASP A 218 -13.40 -1.31 0.45
C ASP A 218 -14.63 -2.16 0.80
N GLU A 219 -14.43 -3.33 1.43
CA GLU A 219 -15.53 -4.17 1.93
C GLU A 219 -16.35 -3.41 2.99
N CYS A 220 -15.69 -2.71 3.91
CA CYS A 220 -16.38 -1.90 4.91
C CYS A 220 -17.20 -0.78 4.25
N THR A 221 -16.64 -0.11 3.24
CA THR A 221 -17.34 0.93 2.48
C THR A 221 -18.58 0.36 1.77
N ARG A 222 -18.49 -0.84 1.18
CA ARG A 222 -19.64 -1.54 0.57
C ARG A 222 -20.76 -1.82 1.58
N VAL A 223 -20.44 -2.32 2.77
CA VAL A 223 -21.44 -2.52 3.82
C VAL A 223 -22.03 -1.19 4.27
N ALA A 224 -21.20 -0.16 4.47
CA ALA A 224 -21.66 1.16 4.90
C ALA A 224 -22.66 1.79 3.91
N LEU A 225 -22.42 1.65 2.60
CA LEU A 225 -23.35 2.07 1.56
C LEU A 225 -24.70 1.36 1.68
N LYS A 226 -24.71 0.05 2.01
CA LYS A 226 -25.95 -0.69 2.24
C LYS A 226 -26.71 -0.17 3.46
N VAL A 227 -26.03 0.23 4.54
CA VAL A 227 -26.68 0.87 5.70
C VAL A 227 -27.37 2.17 5.32
N VAL A 228 -26.72 2.97 4.45
CA VAL A 228 -27.30 4.22 3.93
C VAL A 228 -28.53 3.94 3.06
N GLU A 229 -28.45 2.95 2.16
CA GLU A 229 -29.57 2.51 1.32
C GLU A 229 -30.78 2.03 2.14
N LEU A 230 -30.52 1.30 3.23
CA LEU A 230 -31.51 0.83 4.19
C LEU A 230 -32.11 1.94 5.06
N LYS A 231 -31.65 3.19 4.91
CA LYS A 231 -32.16 4.38 5.63
C LYS A 231 -32.20 4.21 7.16
N GLY A 232 -31.25 3.45 7.72
CA GLY A 232 -31.16 3.22 9.15
C GLY A 232 -32.14 2.19 9.71
N LEU A 233 -32.63 1.27 8.87
CA LEU A 233 -33.40 0.12 9.33
C LEU A 233 -32.56 -0.71 10.32
N LYS A 234 -33.10 -0.93 11.52
CA LYS A 234 -32.42 -1.68 12.58
C LYS A 234 -32.65 -3.17 12.42
N MET A 235 -31.59 -3.95 12.63
CA MET A 235 -31.70 -5.40 12.66
C MET A 235 -32.46 -5.87 13.90
N ASP A 236 -33.16 -7.00 13.76
CA ASP A 236 -33.72 -7.67 14.92
C ASP A 236 -32.62 -8.20 15.86
N LYS A 237 -33.01 -8.59 17.07
CA LYS A 237 -32.06 -9.05 18.11
C LYS A 237 -31.27 -10.30 17.70
N ASN A 238 -31.87 -11.21 16.92
CA ASN A 238 -31.23 -12.46 16.52
C ASN A 238 -30.17 -12.20 15.45
N LEU A 239 -30.50 -11.42 14.42
CA LEU A 239 -29.57 -10.98 13.39
C LEU A 239 -28.44 -10.15 13.97
N LYS A 240 -28.77 -9.18 14.85
CA LYS A 240 -27.74 -8.39 15.54
C LYS A 240 -26.73 -9.28 16.25
N LYS A 241 -27.19 -10.30 16.99
CA LYS A 241 -26.28 -11.24 17.68
C LYS A 241 -25.41 -12.02 16.70
N LEU A 242 -25.97 -12.49 15.58
CA LEU A 242 -25.22 -13.22 14.57
C LEU A 242 -24.19 -12.36 13.85
N PHE A 243 -24.52 -11.12 13.48
CA PHE A 243 -23.57 -10.19 12.86
C PHE A 243 -22.44 -9.80 13.81
N VAL A 244 -22.73 -9.62 15.10
CA VAL A 244 -21.68 -9.36 16.10
C VAL A 244 -20.76 -10.57 16.25
N ASP A 245 -21.29 -11.80 16.31
CA ASP A 245 -20.46 -13.01 16.36
C ASP A 245 -19.62 -13.20 15.08
N PHE A 246 -20.22 -12.90 13.91
CA PHE A 246 -19.53 -12.96 12.63
C PHE A 246 -18.39 -11.96 12.54
N HIS A 247 -18.65 -10.73 12.98
CA HIS A 247 -17.66 -9.66 13.09
C HIS A 247 -16.48 -10.07 13.96
N LEU A 248 -16.72 -10.59 15.16
CA LEU A 248 -15.64 -10.97 16.09
C LEU A 248 -14.70 -12.00 15.45
N LYS A 249 -15.25 -12.98 14.73
CA LYS A 249 -14.47 -14.00 14.02
C LYS A 249 -13.68 -13.42 12.85
N CYS A 250 -14.31 -12.59 12.01
CA CYS A 250 -13.61 -11.95 10.89
C CYS A 250 -12.53 -10.97 11.37
N PHE A 251 -12.80 -10.28 12.50
CA PHE A 251 -11.87 -9.32 13.09
C PHE A 251 -10.64 -10.02 13.68
N GLU A 252 -10.86 -11.09 14.43
CA GLU A 252 -9.78 -11.93 14.94
C GLU A 252 -8.92 -12.49 13.79
N ALA A 253 -9.55 -12.93 12.69
CA ALA A 253 -8.83 -13.45 11.53
C ALA A 253 -7.90 -12.42 10.88
N HIS A 254 -8.38 -11.21 10.54
CA HIS A 254 -7.52 -10.22 9.89
C HIS A 254 -6.45 -9.66 10.86
N GLU A 255 -6.72 -9.65 12.16
CA GLU A 255 -5.73 -9.25 13.17
C GLU A 255 -4.60 -10.26 13.31
N LYS A 256 -4.94 -11.56 13.38
CA LYS A 256 -3.96 -12.65 13.38
C LYS A 256 -3.18 -12.71 12.08
N ALA A 257 -3.84 -12.57 10.93
CA ALA A 257 -3.19 -12.61 9.62
C ALA A 257 -2.12 -11.52 9.50
N LEU A 258 -2.44 -10.27 9.87
CA LEU A 258 -1.43 -9.21 9.80
C LEU A 258 -0.30 -9.43 10.81
N LYS A 259 -0.60 -9.87 12.03
CA LYS A 259 0.43 -10.22 13.02
C LYS A 259 1.35 -11.32 12.50
N ALA A 260 0.78 -12.34 11.87
CA ALA A 260 1.51 -13.45 11.26
C ALA A 260 2.44 -12.97 10.16
N PHE A 261 1.92 -12.15 9.24
CA PHE A 261 2.69 -11.55 8.15
C PHE A 261 3.86 -10.72 8.66
N LEU A 262 3.59 -9.83 9.63
CA LEU A 262 4.60 -8.92 10.15
C LEU A 262 5.65 -9.61 11.01
N ASN A 263 5.38 -10.80 11.56
CA ASN A 263 6.32 -11.53 12.42
C ASN A 263 6.95 -12.75 11.72
N GLY A 264 6.42 -13.18 10.57
CA GLY A 264 6.81 -14.45 9.94
C GLY A 264 6.33 -15.67 10.72
N ASP A 265 5.17 -15.57 11.39
CA ASP A 265 4.63 -16.60 12.29
C ASP A 265 3.69 -17.53 11.52
N ILE A 266 4.21 -18.69 11.10
CA ILE A 266 3.48 -19.70 10.33
C ILE A 266 2.35 -20.34 11.16
N GLU A 267 2.56 -20.52 12.47
CA GLU A 267 1.53 -21.13 13.32
C GLU A 267 0.31 -20.21 13.40
N LEU A 268 0.53 -18.91 13.59
CA LEU A 268 -0.53 -17.93 13.60
C LEU A 268 -1.26 -17.82 12.24
N ALA A 269 -0.53 -17.99 11.13
CA ALA A 269 -1.10 -18.04 9.78
C ALA A 269 -2.05 -19.24 9.60
N GLU A 270 -1.64 -20.43 10.06
CA GLU A 270 -2.46 -21.64 10.00
C GLU A 270 -3.67 -21.58 10.93
N GLN A 271 -3.54 -20.91 12.09
CA GLN A 271 -4.69 -20.64 12.96
C GLN A 271 -5.78 -19.83 12.23
N VAL A 272 -5.43 -18.87 11.38
CA VAL A 272 -6.40 -18.09 10.58
C VAL A 272 -7.16 -19.01 9.61
N ARG A 273 -6.47 -19.95 8.95
CA ARG A 273 -7.12 -20.94 8.07
C ARG A 273 -8.07 -21.86 8.86
N GLY A 274 -7.65 -22.28 10.06
CA GLY A 274 -8.46 -23.10 10.96
C GLY A 274 -9.76 -22.44 11.44
N MET A 275 -9.95 -21.13 11.20
CA MET A 275 -11.20 -20.43 11.51
C MET A 275 -12.30 -20.63 10.46
N ARG A 276 -12.00 -21.21 9.28
CA ARG A 276 -12.91 -21.29 8.12
C ARG A 276 -14.25 -21.92 8.47
N GLU A 277 -14.24 -23.09 9.11
CA GLU A 277 -15.46 -23.79 9.51
C GLU A 277 -16.32 -22.96 10.46
N LYS A 278 -15.70 -22.23 11.39
CA LYS A 278 -16.40 -21.38 12.36
C LYS A 278 -17.04 -20.16 11.67
N VAL A 279 -16.35 -19.57 10.69
CA VAL A 279 -16.85 -18.44 9.89
C VAL A 279 -18.00 -18.89 8.99
N GLU A 280 -17.83 -19.99 8.26
CA GLU A 280 -18.85 -20.56 7.37
C GLU A 280 -20.11 -20.97 8.12
N LYS A 281 -19.97 -21.54 9.32
CA LYS A 281 -21.12 -21.87 10.18
C LYS A 281 -21.96 -20.64 10.52
N VAL A 282 -21.33 -19.55 10.97
CA VAL A 282 -22.07 -18.31 11.30
C VAL A 282 -22.69 -17.69 10.08
N PHE A 283 -21.97 -17.68 8.96
CA PHE A 283 -22.50 -17.20 7.69
C PHE A 283 -23.78 -17.96 7.31
N SER A 284 -23.76 -19.29 7.38
CA SER A 284 -24.95 -20.13 7.12
C SER A 284 -26.10 -19.85 8.09
N ASP A 285 -25.80 -19.58 9.36
CA ASP A 285 -26.82 -19.23 10.34
C ASP A 285 -27.44 -17.85 10.06
N ILE A 286 -26.66 -16.87 9.58
CA ILE A 286 -27.18 -15.58 9.07
C ILE A 286 -28.12 -15.83 7.89
N GLU A 287 -27.74 -16.66 6.93
CA GLU A 287 -28.59 -16.96 5.76
C GLU A 287 -29.94 -17.58 6.15
N LYS A 288 -29.94 -18.50 7.13
CA LYS A 288 -31.17 -19.12 7.63
C LYS A 288 -32.10 -18.10 8.28
N VAL A 289 -31.56 -17.22 9.13
CA VAL A 289 -32.36 -16.20 9.83
C VAL A 289 -32.81 -15.08 8.89
N ALA A 290 -31.98 -14.72 7.91
CA ALA A 290 -32.31 -13.72 6.89
C ALA A 290 -33.56 -14.11 6.08
N LYS A 291 -33.79 -15.40 5.80
CA LYS A 291 -34.98 -15.89 5.08
C LYS A 291 -36.31 -15.59 5.78
N ALA A 292 -36.29 -15.35 7.09
CA ALA A 292 -37.49 -15.00 7.86
C ALA A 292 -37.77 -13.49 7.89
N GLN A 293 -36.91 -12.67 7.28
CA GLN A 293 -37.05 -11.21 7.23
C GLN A 293 -37.95 -10.74 6.06
N PRO A 294 -38.41 -9.48 6.07
CA PRO A 294 -39.14 -8.91 4.93
C PRO A 294 -38.32 -9.00 3.64
N LEU A 295 -38.99 -9.38 2.53
CA LEU A 295 -38.35 -9.60 1.22
C LEU A 295 -37.52 -8.41 0.72
N GLU A 296 -37.89 -7.19 1.12
CA GLU A 296 -37.17 -5.96 0.76
C GLU A 296 -35.80 -5.85 1.45
N VAL A 297 -35.63 -6.46 2.64
CA VAL A 297 -34.42 -6.34 3.47
C VAL A 297 -33.46 -7.52 3.26
N VAL A 298 -33.99 -8.70 2.91
CA VAL A 298 -33.20 -9.93 2.69
C VAL A 298 -31.98 -9.71 1.79
N PRO A 299 -32.10 -9.08 0.59
CA PRO A 299 -30.95 -8.92 -0.31
C PRO A 299 -29.84 -8.08 0.31
N HIS A 300 -30.18 -7.06 1.11
CA HIS A 300 -29.20 -6.20 1.75
C HIS A 300 -28.47 -6.92 2.90
N ILE A 301 -29.20 -7.74 3.68
CA ILE A 301 -28.61 -8.56 4.75
C ILE A 301 -27.62 -9.56 4.17
N LEU A 302 -28.04 -10.31 3.14
CA LEU A 302 -27.18 -11.32 2.50
C LEU A 302 -25.97 -10.67 1.82
N ALA A 303 -26.16 -9.53 1.16
CA ALA A 303 -25.05 -8.77 0.58
C ALA A 303 -24.06 -8.34 1.67
N ALA A 304 -24.53 -7.75 2.77
CA ALA A 304 -23.66 -7.33 3.88
C ALA A 304 -22.88 -8.51 4.49
N ALA A 305 -23.55 -9.66 4.70
CA ALA A 305 -22.89 -10.86 5.19
C ALA A 305 -21.83 -11.38 4.20
N ALA A 306 -22.12 -11.39 2.90
CA ALA A 306 -21.20 -11.85 1.86
C ALA A 306 -19.96 -10.94 1.75
N THR A 307 -20.17 -9.62 1.82
CA THR A 307 -19.11 -8.59 1.86
C THR A 307 -18.24 -8.75 3.11
N LEU A 308 -18.83 -8.95 4.29
CA LEU A 308 -18.06 -9.24 5.51
C LEU A 308 -17.29 -10.58 5.42
N LYS A 309 -17.82 -11.58 4.70
CA LYS A 309 -17.09 -12.84 4.45
C LYS A 309 -15.83 -12.60 3.62
N GLN A 310 -15.85 -11.67 2.65
CA GLN A 310 -14.65 -11.35 1.87
C GLN A 310 -13.50 -10.81 2.73
N ILE A 311 -13.80 -10.09 3.82
CA ILE A 311 -12.78 -9.67 4.80
C ILE A 311 -12.04 -10.88 5.37
N TYR A 312 -12.76 -11.97 5.65
CA TYR A 312 -12.14 -13.23 6.09
C TYR A 312 -11.28 -13.87 4.99
N GLU A 313 -11.75 -13.90 3.74
CA GLU A 313 -10.96 -14.45 2.62
C GLU A 313 -9.67 -13.62 2.41
N HIS A 314 -9.74 -12.28 2.49
CA HIS A 314 -8.54 -11.43 2.47
C HIS A 314 -7.59 -11.72 3.64
N SER A 315 -8.12 -12.13 4.79
CA SER A 315 -7.29 -12.55 5.93
C SER A 315 -6.51 -13.83 5.61
N ILE A 316 -7.13 -14.77 4.88
CA ILE A 316 -6.43 -15.96 4.39
C ILE A 316 -5.35 -15.57 3.39
N ASP A 317 -5.67 -14.70 2.43
CA ASP A 317 -4.71 -14.23 1.43
C ASP A 317 -3.49 -13.53 2.08
N ILE A 318 -3.71 -12.78 3.18
CA ILE A 318 -2.60 -12.20 3.97
C ILE A 318 -1.79 -13.31 4.66
N SER A 319 -2.44 -14.35 5.19
CA SER A 319 -1.76 -15.50 5.78
C SER A 319 -0.94 -16.30 4.77
N ASP A 320 -1.34 -16.34 3.50
CA ASP A 320 -0.59 -17.00 2.42
C ASP A 320 0.75 -16.32 2.13
N LEU A 321 0.89 -15.03 2.48
CA LEU A 321 2.11 -14.24 2.33
C LEU A 321 3.14 -14.49 3.45
N VAL A 322 2.80 -15.26 4.48
CA VAL A 322 3.66 -15.44 5.65
C VAL A 322 4.85 -16.30 5.28
N MET A 323 6.03 -15.69 5.33
CA MET A 323 7.31 -16.36 5.10
C MET A 323 8.13 -16.35 6.39
N PRO A 324 8.86 -17.44 6.72
CA PRO A 324 9.76 -17.44 7.85
C PRO A 324 10.85 -16.38 7.65
N LYS A 325 11.08 -15.54 8.66
CA LYS A 325 12.04 -14.44 8.60
C LYS A 325 13.52 -14.88 8.61
N GLN A 326 13.76 -16.18 8.74
CA GLN A 326 15.09 -16.79 8.68
C GLN A 326 15.06 -17.96 7.68
N LEU A 327 16.00 -17.95 6.74
CA LEU A 327 16.44 -19.10 5.97
C LEU A 327 17.87 -19.44 6.40
#